data_AF-A0A1V5J951-F1
#
_entry.id   AF-A0A1V5J951-F1
#
_cell.length_a   1.000
_cell.length_b   1.000
_cell.length_c   1.000
_cell.angle_alpha   90.00
_cell.angle_beta   90.00
_cell.angle_gamma   90.00
#
_symmetry.space_group_name_H-M   'P 1'
#
loop_
_entity.id
_entity.type
_entity.pdbx_description
1 polymer ?
#
loop_
_entity_poly.entity_id
_entity_poly.type
_entity_poly.pdbx_seq_one_letter_code
_entity_poly.pdbx_strand_id
1 'polypeptide(L)'
;MRIYWKKAGKPLPGLLFGLFLILVFGFRFLVEYIKEDQVAFEAGMKLNMGQWLSIPLVLAGIVLLIWVFTRKPAPKPVTEPWSPQKGVPKR
;
A
#
# COMPACT_ATOMS: atom_id res chain seq x y z
N MET A 1 -11.11 -32.37 -7.08
CA MET A 1 -10.45 -31.28 -6.32
C MET A 1 -10.11 -30.11 -7.25
N ARG A 2 -11.08 -29.31 -7.71
CA ARG A 2 -10.85 -28.27 -8.76
C ARG A 2 -11.60 -26.95 -8.50
N ILE A 3 -12.08 -26.78 -7.27
CA ILE A 3 -13.06 -25.76 -6.89
C ILE A 3 -12.38 -24.48 -6.34
N TYR A 4 -11.10 -24.54 -5.96
CA TYR A 4 -10.47 -23.50 -5.14
C TYR A 4 -9.75 -22.36 -5.89
N TRP A 5 -9.91 -22.25 -7.22
CA TRP A 5 -9.10 -21.31 -8.01
C TRP A 5 -9.87 -20.23 -8.75
N LYS A 6 -11.12 -19.95 -8.35
CA LYS A 6 -11.96 -18.96 -9.03
C LYS A 6 -12.01 -17.57 -8.39
N LYS A 7 -11.20 -17.26 -7.38
CA LYS A 7 -11.24 -15.95 -6.71
C LYS A 7 -9.87 -15.35 -6.36
N ALA A 8 -8.85 -15.56 -7.19
CA ALA A 8 -7.69 -14.67 -7.16
C ALA A 8 -8.12 -13.34 -7.77
N GLY A 9 -8.73 -12.47 -6.95
CA GLY A 9 -9.00 -11.09 -7.32
C GLY A 9 -7.72 -10.45 -7.87
N LYS A 10 -7.85 -9.59 -8.88
CA LYS A 10 -6.70 -8.94 -9.51
C LYS A 10 -5.87 -8.26 -8.40
N PRO A 11 -4.55 -8.50 -8.32
CA PRO A 11 -3.73 -7.82 -7.33
C PRO A 11 -3.81 -6.32 -7.58
N LEU A 12 -4.26 -5.56 -6.57
CA LEU A 12 -4.27 -4.11 -6.59
C LEU A 12 -2.83 -3.63 -6.36
N PRO A 13 -2.13 -3.11 -7.38
CA PRO A 13 -0.76 -2.65 -7.21
C PRO A 13 -0.73 -1.52 -6.18
N GLY A 14 0.13 -1.66 -5.15
CA GLY A 14 0.22 -0.71 -4.04
C GLY A 14 -0.60 -1.07 -2.79
N LEU A 15 -1.60 -1.96 -2.89
CA LEU A 15 -2.42 -2.34 -1.72
C LEU A 15 -1.58 -3.02 -0.63
N LEU A 16 -0.83 -4.05 -1.00
CA LEU A 16 -0.02 -4.82 -0.05
C LEU A 16 1.11 -3.97 0.57
N PHE A 17 1.70 -3.08 -0.23
CA PHE A 17 2.76 -2.18 0.23
C PHE A 17 2.21 -1.13 1.21
N GLY A 18 1.06 -0.51 0.91
CA GLY A 18 0.42 0.44 1.82
C GLY A 18 0.00 -0.21 3.13
N LEU A 19 -0.56 -1.43 3.05
CA LEU A 19 -0.94 -2.20 4.23
C LEU A 19 0.29 -2.57 5.08
N PHE A 20 1.39 -2.97 4.45
CA PHE A 20 2.67 -3.22 5.13
C PHE A 20 3.15 -1.99 5.90
N LEU A 21 3.14 -0.81 5.28
CA LEU A 21 3.57 0.43 5.93
C LEU A 21 2.71 0.75 7.16
N ILE A 22 1.39 0.66 7.04
CA ILE A 22 0.48 0.97 8.15
C ILE A 22 0.62 -0.04 9.29
N LEU A 23 0.65 -1.34 8.98
CA LEU A 23 0.67 -2.37 10.02
C LEU A 23 2.00 -2.41 10.76
N VAL A 24 3.14 -2.38 10.04
CA VAL A 24 4.46 -2.50 10.66
C VAL A 24 4.84 -1.23 11.43
N PHE A 25 4.69 -0.05 10.80
CA PHE A 25 5.03 1.21 11.48
C PHE A 25 3.95 1.63 12.50
N GLY A 26 2.69 1.25 12.29
CA GLY A 26 1.64 1.43 13.29
C GLY A 26 1.88 0.58 14.53
N PHE A 27 2.23 -0.70 14.37
CA PHE A 27 2.65 -1.54 15.48
C PHE A 27 3.89 -0.97 16.19
N ARG A 28 4.90 -0.54 15.44
CA ARG A 28 6.11 0.10 16.00
C ARG A 28 5.76 1.34 16.83
N PHE A 29 4.86 2.19 16.36
CA PHE A 29 4.40 3.37 17.09
C PHE A 29 3.70 3.00 18.40
N LEU A 30 2.83 1.98 18.38
CA LEU A 30 2.11 1.51 19.58
C LEU A 30 3.05 0.86 20.61
N VAL A 31 4.01 0.06 20.16
CA VAL A 31 5.01 -0.55 21.05
C VAL A 31 5.88 0.50 21.71
N GLU A 32 6.27 1.55 20.98
CA GLU A 32 7.04 2.68 21.53
C GLU A 32 6.23 3.47 22.57
N TYR A 33 4.90 3.51 22.47
CA TYR A 33 4.04 4.16 23.47
C TYR A 33 3.91 3.37 24.78
N ILE A 34 4.04 2.04 24.70
CA ILE A 34 3.94 1.14 25.87
C ILE A 34 5.30 0.95 26.54
N LYS A 35 6.40 1.21 25.83
CA LYS A 35 7.75 1.16 26.37
C LYS A 35 8.01 2.33 27.33
N GLU A 36 8.70 2.06 28.43
CA GLU A 36 9.25 3.12 29.27
C GLU A 36 10.56 3.66 28.68
N ASP A 37 10.75 4.97 28.78
CA ASP A 37 11.97 5.66 28.37
C ASP A 37 13.15 5.17 29.22
N GLN A 38 14.01 4.34 28.61
CA GLN A 38 15.16 3.73 29.28
C GLN A 38 16.31 4.72 29.52
N VAL A 39 16.22 5.95 28.98
CA VAL A 39 17.32 6.92 28.98
C VAL A 39 16.80 8.31 29.37
N ALA A 40 17.41 8.93 30.40
CA ALA A 40 17.04 10.26 30.89
C ALA A 40 17.17 11.40 29.85
N PHE A 41 17.78 11.14 28.69
CA PHE A 41 17.85 12.07 27.55
C PHE A 41 16.54 12.13 26.75
N GLU A 42 15.71 11.08 26.80
CA GLU A 42 14.38 11.05 26.17
C GLU A 42 13.31 11.70 27.06
N ALA A 43 13.56 11.84 28.36
CA ALA A 43 12.64 12.45 29.33
C ALA A 43 12.27 13.92 29.04
N GLY A 44 13.01 14.60 28.15
CA GLY A 44 12.70 15.97 27.67
C GLY A 44 11.98 16.03 26.33
N MET A 45 11.89 14.92 25.58
CA MET A 45 11.28 14.88 24.25
C MET A 45 9.83 14.39 24.33
N LYS A 46 8.91 15.13 23.71
CA LYS A 46 7.47 14.76 23.71
C LYS A 46 7.16 13.47 22.95
N LEU A 47 8.06 13.03 22.06
CA LEU A 47 7.91 11.85 21.22
C LEU A 47 9.29 11.21 21.00
N ASN A 48 9.36 9.88 21.12
CA ASN A 48 10.58 9.11 20.89
C ASN A 48 10.97 9.11 19.41
N MET A 49 12.26 8.90 19.13
CA MET A 49 12.76 8.88 17.74
C MET A 49 12.06 7.82 16.88
N GLY A 50 11.67 6.70 17.49
CA GLY A 50 10.86 5.67 16.86
C GLY A 50 9.48 6.15 16.40
N GLN A 51 8.85 7.06 17.16
CA GLN A 51 7.55 7.64 16.82
C GLN A 51 7.67 8.67 15.70
N TRP A 52 8.69 9.54 15.75
CA TRP A 52 8.97 10.52 14.69
C TRP A 52 9.18 9.87 13.33
N LEU A 53 9.83 8.71 13.27
CA LEU A 53 10.04 7.98 12.01
C LEU A 53 8.79 7.21 11.58
N SER A 54 7.99 6.72 12.54
CA SER A 54 6.83 5.89 12.24
C SER A 54 5.63 6.70 11.74
N ILE A 55 5.38 7.89 12.28
CA ILE A 55 4.25 8.76 11.88
C ILE A 55 4.23 9.05 10.37
N PRO A 56 5.31 9.57 9.73
CA PRO A 56 5.28 9.87 8.30
C PRO A 56 5.13 8.61 7.44
N LEU A 57 5.64 7.46 7.88
CA LEU A 57 5.53 6.20 7.15
C LEU A 57 4.11 5.60 7.22
N VAL A 58 3.45 5.71 8.37
CA VAL A 58 2.03 5.35 8.51
C VAL A 58 1.17 6.27 7.64
N LEU A 59 1.40 7.59 7.67
CA LEU A 59 0.69 8.55 6.83
C LEU A 59 0.90 8.27 5.33
N ALA A 60 2.13 7.99 4.91
CA ALA A 60 2.43 7.61 3.54
C ALA A 60 1.67 6.33 3.12
N GLY A 61 1.59 5.34 4.01
CA GLY A 61 0.79 4.13 3.79
C GLY A 61 -0.70 4.43 3.63
N ILE A 62 -1.27 5.31 4.46
CA ILE A 62 -2.69 5.72 4.38
C ILE A 62 -2.96 6.45 3.05
N VAL A 63 -2.11 7.41 2.69
CA VAL A 63 -2.23 8.16 1.42
C VAL A 63 -2.16 7.22 0.23
N LEU A 64 -1.23 6.26 0.25
CA LEU A 64 -1.09 5.25 -0.79
C LEU A 64 -2.37 4.39 -0.90
N LEU A 65 -2.94 3.95 0.22
CA LEU A 65 -4.18 3.18 0.22
C LEU A 65 -5.34 3.98 -0.37
N ILE A 66 -5.54 5.22 0.08
CA ILE A 66 -6.57 6.13 -0.47
C ILE A 66 -6.39 6.28 -1.98
N TRP A 67 -5.16 6.45 -2.43
CA TRP A 67 -4.84 6.59 -3.85
C TRP A 67 -5.12 5.32 -4.65
N VAL A 68 -4.81 4.14 -4.12
CA VAL A 68 -5.13 2.85 -4.74
C VAL A 68 -6.64 2.67 -4.91
N PHE A 69 -7.44 3.04 -3.91
CA PHE A 69 -8.90 2.94 -3.98
C PHE A 69 -9.56 4.02 -4.84
N THR A 70 -8.92 5.18 -4.99
CA THR A 70 -9.43 6.30 -5.81
C THR A 70 -9.06 6.14 -7.29
N ARG A 71 -8.02 5.34 -7.61
CA ARG A 71 -7.61 5.11 -9.00
C ARG A 71 -8.54 4.14 -9.72
N LYS A 72 -9.07 4.59 -10.86
CA LYS A 72 -9.69 3.68 -11.83
C LYS A 72 -8.66 2.63 -12.26
N PRO A 73 -9.03 1.34 -12.34
CA PRO A 73 -8.07 0.30 -12.70
C PRO A 73 -7.42 0.64 -14.03
N ALA A 74 -6.08 0.56 -14.08
CA ALA A 74 -5.34 0.82 -15.30
C ALA A 74 -5.92 -0.02 -16.45
N PRO A 75 -6.12 0.58 -17.65
CA PRO A 75 -6.47 -0.20 -18.83
C PRO A 75 -5.44 -1.32 -18.98
N LYS A 76 -5.90 -2.55 -19.19
CA LYS A 76 -4.99 -3.69 -19.40
C LYS A 76 -4.02 -3.31 -20.52
N PRO A 77 -2.70 -3.56 -20.37
CA PRO A 77 -1.78 -3.38 -21.48
C PRO A 77 -2.29 -4.24 -22.64
N VAL A 78 -2.42 -3.63 -23.81
CA VAL A 78 -2.87 -4.30 -25.04
C VAL A 78 -1.74 -5.24 -25.46
N THR A 79 -1.66 -6.41 -24.83
CA THR A 79 -0.88 -7.54 -25.34
C THR A 79 -1.73 -8.24 -26.39
N GLU A 80 -1.87 -7.60 -27.55
CA GLU A 80 -2.41 -8.24 -28.74
C GLU A 80 -1.23 -8.44 -29.70
N PRO A 81 -0.69 -9.67 -29.87
CA PRO A 81 0.32 -9.92 -30.90
C PRO A 81 -0.26 -9.73 -32.32
N TRP A 82 -1.59 -9.59 -32.46
CA TRP A 82 -2.24 -9.10 -33.66
C TRP A 82 -3.66 -8.63 -33.34
N SER A 83 -3.96 -7.39 -33.73
CA SER A 83 -5.30 -6.81 -33.74
C SER A 83 -5.75 -6.65 -35.21
N PRO A 84 -6.75 -7.38 -35.71
CA PRO A 84 -7.36 -7.03 -36.97
C PRO A 84 -8.09 -5.71 -36.75
N GLN A 85 -7.50 -4.62 -37.24
CA GLN A 85 -8.18 -3.33 -37.34
C GLN A 85 -9.51 -3.55 -38.06
N LYS A 86 -10.61 -3.51 -37.30
CA LYS A 86 -11.95 -3.53 -37.87
C LYS A 86 -12.16 -2.20 -38.59
N GLY A 87 -12.32 -2.29 -39.91
CA GLY A 87 -12.99 -1.27 -40.71
C GLY A 87 -12.07 -0.38 -41.54
N VAL A 88 -11.44 -0.95 -42.58
CA VAL A 88 -11.20 -0.18 -43.79
C VAL A 88 -12.43 -0.41 -44.69
N PRO A 89 -13.24 0.61 -44.99
CA PRO A 89 -14.31 0.44 -45.97
C PRO A 89 -13.65 0.20 -47.33
N LYS A 90 -13.89 -0.96 -47.93
CA LYS A 90 -13.54 -1.20 -49.34
C LYS A 90 -14.30 -0.18 -50.19
N ARG A 91 -13.57 0.77 -50.76
CA ARG A 91 -13.95 1.48 -51.98
C ARG A 91 -12.90 1.19 -53.02
#